data_AF-A0AA36DQ96-F1
#
_entry.id   AF-A0AA36DQ96-F1
#
_cell.length_a   1.000
_cell.length_b   1.000
_cell.length_c   1.000
_cell.angle_alpha   90.00
_cell.angle_beta   90.00
_cell.angle_gamma   90.00
#
_symmetry.space_group_name_H-M   'P 1'
#
loop_
_entity.id
_entity.type
_entity.pdbx_description
1 polymer ?
#
loop_
_entity_poly.entity_id
_entity_poly.type
_entity_poly.pdbx_seq_one_letter_code
_entity_poly.pdbx_strand_id
1 'polypeptide(L)'
;MELVDSHPTLYKVSVACYAKVHAYDFHVIKDNSYSKLCPQKDPFFRRHCIVACLLKDYDYILFLDSDIGVVNPNRLIEDFIDPHVDITFYDRFYNWEVVAGSYIVKNSTWSINFLYRFAQYESHVPKMAIGSDNGALHAYLAEALTSDSKQLPSCLLIYEHAKEYGSLFLYEACIREIFGNRTRIANVAILKKGTGWARDHIITNSKWSMESDFMIHNWKTSYLKTYEDKFKVKEKKDIDSFSGWYSPFAGNFDLTLCTPKNRTWHYDVNLIAPQETIKAQMADYEEKVEGLKAKLLNYLPRILEITDYERGSVHENEVVEILSTMDQAWEAYVP
;
A
#
# COMPACT_ATOMS: atom_id res chain seq x y z
N MET A 1 23.73 -10.87 -2.42
CA MET A 1 23.13 -12.22 -2.34
C MET A 1 22.64 -12.62 -3.73
N GLU A 2 22.96 -13.82 -4.21
CA GLU A 2 22.46 -14.33 -5.50
C GLU A 2 20.95 -14.59 -5.41
N LEU A 3 20.22 -14.19 -6.46
CA LEU A 3 18.83 -14.59 -6.65
C LEU A 3 18.83 -16.10 -6.93
N VAL A 4 18.63 -16.93 -5.89
CA VAL A 4 18.61 -18.40 -5.97
C VAL A 4 17.29 -18.95 -6.55
N ASP A 5 16.64 -18.20 -7.44
CA ASP A 5 15.46 -18.67 -8.14
C ASP A 5 15.88 -18.97 -9.58
N SER A 6 15.52 -20.14 -10.11
CA SER A 6 15.93 -20.52 -11.47
C SER A 6 15.33 -19.60 -12.54
N HIS A 7 14.27 -18.84 -12.17
CA HIS A 7 13.65 -17.77 -12.96
C HIS A 7 13.14 -16.66 -12.01
N PRO A 8 13.99 -15.69 -11.60
CA PRO A 8 13.55 -14.63 -10.72
C PRO A 8 12.47 -13.77 -11.43
N THR A 9 11.40 -13.48 -10.71
CA THR A 9 10.26 -12.72 -11.23
C THR A 9 10.66 -11.27 -11.59
N LEU A 10 10.03 -10.72 -12.64
CA LEU A 10 10.39 -9.42 -13.24
C LEU A 10 10.55 -8.29 -12.22
N TYR A 11 9.61 -8.17 -11.27
CA TYR A 11 9.64 -7.15 -10.23
C TYR A 11 10.86 -7.29 -9.29
N LYS A 12 11.25 -8.50 -8.90
CA LYS A 12 12.45 -8.72 -8.07
C LYS A 12 13.71 -8.34 -8.83
N VAL A 13 13.74 -8.69 -10.12
CA VAL A 13 14.88 -8.42 -10.98
C VAL A 13 15.06 -6.92 -11.20
N SER A 14 13.98 -6.16 -11.40
CA SER A 14 14.07 -4.71 -11.57
C SER A 14 14.52 -4.01 -10.29
N VAL A 15 14.02 -4.42 -9.11
CA VAL A 15 14.49 -3.88 -7.81
C VAL A 15 15.97 -4.23 -7.56
N ALA A 16 16.37 -5.48 -7.82
CA ALA A 16 17.77 -5.90 -7.68
C ALA A 16 18.71 -5.11 -8.61
N CYS A 17 18.28 -4.87 -9.85
CA CYS A 17 19.01 -4.06 -10.80
C CYS A 17 19.16 -2.61 -10.31
N TYR A 18 18.06 -2.01 -9.87
CA TYR A 18 18.04 -0.66 -9.31
C TYR A 18 18.99 -0.50 -8.13
N ALA A 19 18.96 -1.44 -7.19
CA ALA A 19 19.85 -1.45 -6.05
C ALA A 19 21.33 -1.49 -6.45
N LYS A 20 21.71 -2.34 -7.43
CA LYS A 20 23.08 -2.35 -7.97
C LYS A 20 23.48 -1.03 -8.62
N VAL A 21 22.57 -0.42 -9.38
CA VAL A 21 22.82 0.84 -10.10
C VAL A 21 23.12 1.99 -9.15
N HIS A 22 22.43 2.04 -8.00
CA HIS A 22 22.57 3.10 -7.00
C HIS A 22 23.41 2.70 -5.78
N ALA A 23 23.99 1.51 -5.79
CA ALA A 23 24.77 0.96 -4.68
C ALA A 23 23.98 0.84 -3.35
N TYR A 24 22.70 0.49 -3.44
CA TYR A 24 21.91 0.08 -2.28
C TYR A 24 22.12 -1.42 -1.98
N ASP A 25 22.06 -1.76 -0.70
CA ASP A 25 21.93 -3.15 -0.29
C ASP A 25 20.53 -3.68 -0.63
N PHE A 26 20.48 -4.89 -1.18
CA PHE A 26 19.23 -5.55 -1.57
C PHE A 26 19.13 -6.95 -0.96
N HIS A 27 18.06 -7.17 -0.21
CA HIS A 27 17.80 -8.40 0.50
C HIS A 27 16.41 -8.95 0.15
N VAL A 28 16.39 -10.20 -0.33
CA VAL A 28 15.16 -11.01 -0.41
C VAL A 28 15.09 -11.86 0.85
N ILE A 29 14.16 -11.53 1.74
CA ILE A 29 14.06 -12.22 3.03
C ILE A 29 13.10 -13.41 2.94
N LYS A 30 13.53 -14.56 3.46
CA LYS A 30 12.67 -15.71 3.72
C LYS A 30 12.20 -15.64 5.17
N ASP A 31 10.91 -15.44 5.37
CA ASP A 31 10.31 -15.20 6.69
C ASP A 31 10.56 -16.36 7.69
N ASN A 32 10.57 -17.60 7.21
CA ASN A 32 10.80 -18.80 8.02
C ASN A 32 12.13 -18.76 8.80
N SER A 33 13.15 -18.07 8.28
CA SER A 33 14.44 -17.89 8.95
C SER A 33 14.34 -17.04 10.23
N TYR A 34 13.25 -16.29 10.40
CA TYR A 34 12.98 -15.41 11.54
C TYR A 34 11.89 -15.93 12.48
N SER A 35 11.30 -17.09 12.19
CA SER A 35 10.16 -17.65 12.95
C SER A 35 10.37 -17.73 14.47
N LYS A 36 11.61 -17.90 14.94
CA LYS A 36 11.93 -17.89 16.38
C LYS A 36 11.97 -16.50 17.00
N LEU A 37 12.39 -15.48 16.23
CA LEU A 37 12.51 -14.10 16.69
C LEU A 37 11.20 -13.32 16.48
N CYS A 38 10.48 -13.64 15.42
CA CYS A 38 9.21 -13.05 15.02
C CYS A 38 8.13 -14.13 15.00
N PRO A 39 7.46 -14.37 16.15
CA PRO A 39 6.57 -15.50 16.36
C PRO A 39 5.16 -15.29 15.80
N GLN A 40 4.91 -14.19 15.08
CA GLN A 40 3.61 -13.89 14.47
C GLN A 40 3.17 -15.04 13.57
N LYS A 41 1.91 -15.48 13.67
CA LYS A 41 1.41 -16.62 12.88
C LYS A 41 1.14 -16.21 11.44
N ASP A 42 0.48 -15.07 11.27
CA ASP A 42 0.26 -14.41 10.00
C ASP A 42 1.59 -13.84 9.46
N PRO A 43 2.06 -14.31 8.28
CA PRO A 43 3.27 -13.79 7.64
C PRO A 43 3.19 -12.28 7.35
N PHE A 44 2.00 -11.73 7.13
CA PHE A 44 1.80 -10.30 6.88
C PHE A 44 2.17 -9.47 8.11
N PHE A 45 1.81 -9.90 9.31
CA PHE A 45 2.30 -9.25 10.54
C PHE A 45 3.78 -9.54 10.83
N ARG A 46 4.22 -10.77 10.54
CA ARG A 46 5.61 -11.20 10.78
C ARG A 46 6.63 -10.32 10.06
N ARG A 47 6.33 -9.87 8.83
CA ARG A 47 7.24 -9.05 8.02
C ARG A 47 7.64 -7.75 8.73
N HIS A 48 6.75 -7.13 9.50
CA HIS A 48 7.04 -5.89 10.24
C HIS A 48 8.03 -6.13 11.39
N CYS A 49 7.91 -7.25 12.09
CA CYS A 49 8.90 -7.66 13.10
C CYS A 49 10.28 -7.93 12.47
N ILE A 50 10.30 -8.56 11.28
CA ILE A 50 11.54 -8.84 10.55
C ILE A 50 12.23 -7.53 10.14
N VAL A 51 11.46 -6.56 9.63
CA VAL A 51 12.00 -5.22 9.31
C VAL A 51 12.57 -4.57 10.57
N ALA A 52 11.90 -4.65 11.72
CA ALA A 52 12.42 -4.13 12.99
C ALA A 52 13.75 -4.78 13.42
N CYS A 53 13.93 -6.08 13.17
CA CYS A 53 15.19 -6.79 13.43
C CYS A 53 16.33 -6.29 12.54
N LEU A 54 16.06 -6.15 11.24
CA LEU A 54 17.04 -5.75 10.22
C LEU A 54 17.41 -4.27 10.31
N LEU A 55 16.47 -3.41 10.71
CA LEU A 55 16.64 -1.96 10.75
C LEU A 55 17.84 -1.50 11.57
N LYS A 56 18.29 -2.30 12.55
CA LYS A 56 19.45 -1.99 13.39
C LYS A 56 20.77 -1.88 12.62
N ASP A 57 20.86 -2.51 11.46
CA ASP A 57 22.06 -2.58 10.63
C ASP A 57 22.08 -1.52 9.51
N TYR A 58 21.03 -0.69 9.39
CA TYR A 58 20.89 0.32 8.34
C TYR A 58 20.48 1.67 8.92
N ASP A 59 20.72 2.77 8.19
CA ASP A 59 20.17 4.08 8.56
C ASP A 59 18.68 4.19 8.19
N TYR A 60 18.32 3.62 7.05
CA TYR A 60 16.97 3.56 6.52
C TYR A 60 16.71 2.21 5.84
N ILE A 61 15.47 1.74 5.91
CA ILE A 61 14.99 0.62 5.10
C ILE A 61 13.78 1.10 4.29
N LEU A 62 13.81 0.88 2.97
CA LEU A 62 12.60 0.84 2.15
C LEU A 62 12.08 -0.61 2.16
N PHE A 63 10.99 -0.86 2.87
CA PHE A 63 10.29 -2.14 2.85
C PHE A 63 9.39 -2.21 1.60
N LEU A 64 9.41 -3.35 0.90
CA LEU A 64 8.63 -3.58 -0.32
C LEU A 64 7.99 -4.97 -0.29
N ASP A 65 6.71 -5.03 -0.65
CA ASP A 65 6.04 -6.28 -0.99
C ASP A 65 6.60 -6.91 -2.26
N SER A 66 6.45 -8.23 -2.33
CA SER A 66 6.97 -9.04 -3.42
C SER A 66 6.16 -8.94 -4.71
N ASP A 67 5.45 -7.86 -4.96
CA ASP A 67 4.82 -7.56 -6.25
C ASP A 67 4.97 -6.07 -6.61
N ILE A 68 5.91 -5.38 -5.96
CA ILE A 68 6.36 -4.04 -6.31
C ILE A 68 7.66 -4.15 -7.12
N GLY A 69 7.68 -3.51 -8.30
CA GLY A 69 8.86 -3.42 -9.15
C GLY A 69 9.25 -1.97 -9.46
N VAL A 70 10.56 -1.72 -9.56
CA VAL A 70 11.07 -0.44 -10.09
C VAL A 70 10.80 -0.39 -11.59
N VAL A 71 10.26 0.71 -12.08
CA VAL A 71 10.14 0.99 -13.53
C VAL A 71 11.12 2.09 -13.97
N ASN A 72 11.42 3.06 -13.10
CA ASN A 72 12.26 4.20 -13.44
C ASN A 72 13.51 4.27 -12.55
N PRO A 73 14.70 3.91 -13.07
CA PRO A 73 15.93 3.93 -12.30
C PRO A 73 16.49 5.35 -12.11
N ASN A 74 15.86 6.40 -12.66
CA ASN A 74 16.30 7.78 -12.46
C ASN A 74 15.73 8.43 -11.19
N ARG A 75 14.70 7.84 -10.59
CA ARG A 75 14.13 8.29 -9.30
C ARG A 75 14.93 7.72 -8.14
N LEU A 76 15.05 8.49 -7.06
CA LEU A 76 15.85 8.12 -5.89
C LEU A 76 14.92 7.79 -4.71
N ILE A 77 15.34 6.87 -3.84
CA ILE A 77 14.60 6.56 -2.60
C ILE A 77 14.61 7.80 -1.69
N GLU A 78 15.73 8.53 -1.70
CA GLU A 78 15.96 9.75 -0.94
C GLU A 78 14.98 10.87 -1.28
N ASP A 79 14.38 10.86 -2.49
CA ASP A 79 13.31 11.81 -2.87
C ASP A 79 12.07 11.70 -1.95
N PHE A 80 11.92 10.58 -1.25
CA PHE A 80 10.79 10.27 -0.37
C PHE A 80 11.18 10.21 1.12
N ILE A 81 12.45 10.48 1.46
CA ILE A 81 12.90 10.55 2.84
C ILE A 81 12.58 11.93 3.40
N ASP A 82 11.83 11.94 4.50
CA ASP A 82 11.62 13.13 5.31
C ASP A 82 12.40 12.99 6.62
N PRO A 83 13.44 13.80 6.87
CA PRO A 83 14.30 13.66 8.04
C PRO A 83 13.59 13.99 9.37
N HIS A 84 12.40 14.60 9.32
CA HIS A 84 11.63 15.03 10.49
C HIS A 84 10.65 13.97 10.99
N VAL A 85 10.54 12.83 10.31
CA VAL A 85 9.71 11.70 10.72
C VAL A 85 10.56 10.43 10.81
N ASP A 86 10.04 9.44 11.51
CA ASP A 86 10.68 8.14 11.67
C ASP A 86 10.18 7.12 10.64
N ILE A 87 8.90 7.20 10.25
CA ILE A 87 8.30 6.32 9.24
C ILE A 87 7.49 7.13 8.24
N THR A 88 7.68 6.85 6.96
CA THR A 88 6.88 7.37 5.86
C THR A 88 6.06 6.25 5.24
N PHE A 89 4.74 6.36 5.32
CA PHE A 89 3.78 5.57 4.56
C PHE A 89 3.21 6.40 3.38
N TYR A 90 2.35 5.79 2.60
CA TYR A 90 1.57 6.50 1.58
C TYR A 90 0.16 5.92 1.46
N ASP A 91 -0.77 6.76 1.02
CA ASP A 91 -2.15 6.37 0.72
C ASP A 91 -2.18 5.53 -0.56
N ARG A 92 -2.88 4.40 -0.50
CA ARG A 92 -3.23 3.60 -1.67
C ARG A 92 -4.16 4.41 -2.57
N PHE A 93 -4.03 4.21 -3.88
CA PHE A 93 -4.68 5.12 -4.81
C PHE A 93 -6.20 4.89 -4.95
N TYR A 94 -6.67 3.65 -4.83
CA TYR A 94 -8.05 3.29 -5.19
C TYR A 94 -9.04 3.16 -4.03
N ASN A 95 -8.56 3.28 -2.79
CA ASN A 95 -9.35 3.24 -1.55
C ASN A 95 -8.70 4.14 -0.49
N TRP A 96 -9.11 4.07 0.78
CA TRP A 96 -8.60 4.95 1.86
C TRP A 96 -7.53 4.29 2.72
N GLU A 97 -6.97 3.20 2.21
CA GLU A 97 -5.93 2.41 2.84
C GLU A 97 -4.60 3.19 2.90
N VAL A 98 -3.97 3.21 4.07
CA VAL A 98 -2.53 3.43 4.23
C VAL A 98 -1.83 2.11 3.91
N VAL A 99 -0.92 2.10 2.94
CA VAL A 99 -0.31 0.86 2.46
C VAL A 99 0.60 0.24 3.54
N ALA A 100 0.29 -0.98 4.00
CA ALA A 100 1.18 -1.73 4.89
C ALA A 100 2.26 -2.50 4.12
N GLY A 101 2.04 -2.76 2.83
CA GLY A 101 2.94 -3.51 1.95
C GLY A 101 4.22 -2.77 1.56
N SER A 102 4.37 -1.49 1.93
CA SER A 102 5.58 -0.75 1.66
C SER A 102 5.66 0.54 2.48
N TYR A 103 6.84 0.81 3.05
CA TYR A 103 7.13 2.04 3.79
C TYR A 103 8.64 2.31 3.85
N ILE A 104 9.01 3.57 4.04
CA ILE A 104 10.39 3.94 4.39
C ILE A 104 10.45 4.12 5.90
N VAL A 105 11.42 3.49 6.55
CA VAL A 105 11.62 3.58 7.99
C VAL A 105 13.06 3.96 8.31
N LYS A 106 13.21 4.97 9.17
CA LYS A 106 14.48 5.42 9.74
C LYS A 106 14.86 4.54 10.93
N ASN A 107 16.14 4.25 11.10
CA ASN A 107 16.63 3.57 12.29
C ASN A 107 16.58 4.48 13.51
N SER A 108 15.59 4.22 14.36
CA SER A 108 15.45 4.84 15.66
C SER A 108 14.83 3.85 16.64
N THR A 109 15.03 4.09 17.94
CA THR A 109 14.36 3.32 19.00
C THR A 109 12.85 3.41 18.85
N TRP A 110 12.32 4.54 18.36
CA TRP A 110 10.89 4.71 18.14
C TRP A 110 10.40 3.81 17.00
N SER A 111 11.05 3.82 15.83
CA SER A 111 10.70 2.97 14.67
C SER A 111 10.72 1.49 14.98
N ILE A 112 11.78 1.03 15.65
CA ILE A 112 11.94 -0.38 16.03
C ILE A 112 10.79 -0.81 16.94
N ASN A 113 10.47 0.00 17.95
CA ASN A 113 9.36 -0.29 18.85
C ASN A 113 7.99 -0.21 18.15
N PHE A 114 7.81 0.76 17.25
CA PHE A 114 6.59 0.90 16.47
C PHE A 114 6.33 -0.36 15.64
N LEU A 115 7.34 -0.86 14.91
CA LEU A 115 7.20 -2.03 14.06
C LEU A 115 7.02 -3.33 14.86
N TYR A 116 7.70 -3.49 16.00
CA TYR A 116 7.45 -4.64 16.87
C TYR A 116 6.03 -4.65 17.43
N ARG A 117 5.52 -3.50 17.88
CA ARG A 117 4.15 -3.38 18.38
C ARG A 117 3.12 -3.57 17.28
N PHE A 118 3.38 -3.06 16.08
CA PHE A 118 2.52 -3.32 14.93
C PHE A 118 2.45 -4.82 14.61
N ALA A 119 3.60 -5.51 14.60
CA ALA A 119 3.63 -6.95 14.41
C ALA A 119 2.87 -7.72 15.52
N GLN A 120 2.92 -7.23 16.77
CA GLN A 120 2.14 -7.79 17.89
C GLN A 120 0.64 -7.47 17.80
N TYR A 121 0.25 -6.49 16.99
CA TYR A 121 -1.14 -6.14 16.79
C TYR A 121 -1.96 -7.27 16.13
N GLU A 122 -1.29 -8.29 15.57
CA GLU A 122 -1.93 -9.53 15.13
C GLU A 122 -2.93 -10.10 16.15
N SER A 123 -2.62 -10.03 17.45
CA SER A 123 -3.51 -10.56 18.50
C SER A 123 -4.72 -9.68 18.80
N HIS A 124 -4.74 -8.45 18.29
CA HIS A 124 -5.82 -7.47 18.46
C HIS A 124 -6.71 -7.37 17.21
N VAL A 125 -6.36 -8.06 16.12
CA VAL A 125 -7.20 -8.13 14.93
C VAL A 125 -8.51 -8.84 15.28
N PRO A 126 -9.68 -8.22 15.02
CA PRO A 126 -10.96 -8.86 15.26
C PRO A 126 -11.08 -10.15 14.45
N LYS A 127 -11.62 -11.21 15.06
CA LYS A 127 -11.68 -12.56 14.43
C LYS A 127 -12.40 -12.59 13.08
N MET A 128 -13.36 -11.68 12.89
CA MET A 128 -14.18 -11.62 11.67
C MET A 128 -13.73 -10.53 10.71
N ALA A 129 -12.75 -9.69 11.09
CA ALA A 129 -12.29 -8.60 10.25
C ALA A 129 -11.46 -9.12 9.07
N ILE A 130 -11.67 -8.52 7.90
CA ILE A 130 -10.85 -8.74 6.71
C ILE A 130 -9.68 -7.74 6.63
N GLY A 131 -8.78 -7.93 5.67
CA GLY A 131 -7.69 -6.99 5.35
C GLY A 131 -6.34 -7.26 6.04
N SER A 132 -6.27 -8.22 6.97
CA SER A 132 -5.03 -8.59 7.70
C SER A 132 -4.30 -7.34 8.23
N ASP A 133 -3.01 -7.22 8.01
CA ASP A 133 -2.18 -6.11 8.49
C ASP A 133 -2.51 -4.76 7.85
N ASN A 134 -2.99 -4.72 6.61
CA ASN A 134 -3.41 -3.48 5.95
C ASN A 134 -4.63 -2.88 6.67
N GLY A 135 -5.64 -3.69 6.99
CA GLY A 135 -6.77 -3.28 7.82
C GLY A 135 -6.31 -2.87 9.22
N ALA A 136 -5.44 -3.67 9.85
CA ALA A 136 -4.97 -3.42 11.21
C ALA A 136 -4.07 -2.18 11.34
N LEU A 137 -3.34 -1.80 10.29
CA LEU A 137 -2.45 -0.63 10.29
C LEU A 137 -3.22 0.64 10.64
N HIS A 138 -4.47 0.77 10.20
CA HIS A 138 -5.29 1.95 10.45
C HIS A 138 -5.62 2.11 11.93
N ALA A 139 -6.13 1.05 12.56
CA ALA A 139 -6.41 1.00 13.99
C ALA A 139 -5.12 1.27 14.78
N TYR A 140 -4.05 0.56 14.44
CA TYR A 140 -2.77 0.72 15.13
C TYR A 140 -2.20 2.14 15.00
N LEU A 141 -2.25 2.77 13.82
CA LEU A 141 -1.85 4.16 13.64
C LEU A 141 -2.73 5.10 14.47
N ALA A 142 -4.04 4.90 14.47
CA ALA A 142 -4.95 5.79 15.18
C ALA A 142 -4.79 5.68 16.71
N GLU A 143 -4.60 4.47 17.23
CA GLU A 143 -4.28 4.25 18.64
C GLU A 143 -2.90 4.79 19.03
N ALA A 144 -1.89 4.61 18.18
CA ALA A 144 -0.53 5.05 18.46
C ALA A 144 -0.35 6.57 18.38
N LEU A 145 -1.12 7.25 17.53
CA LEU A 145 -0.90 8.66 17.16
C LEU A 145 -2.03 9.61 17.61
N THR A 146 -3.24 9.10 17.85
CA THR A 146 -4.45 9.91 18.11
C THR A 146 -5.38 9.23 19.13
N SER A 147 -4.82 8.61 20.18
CA SER A 147 -5.58 7.85 21.19
C SER A 147 -6.63 8.66 21.95
N ASP A 148 -6.54 10.00 21.92
CA ASP A 148 -7.46 10.94 22.55
C ASP A 148 -8.70 11.26 21.67
N SER A 149 -8.77 10.73 20.45
CA SER A 149 -9.90 10.94 19.55
C SER A 149 -11.17 10.27 20.07
N LYS A 150 -12.21 11.08 20.30
CA LYS A 150 -13.55 10.61 20.69
C LYS A 150 -14.23 9.75 19.63
N GLN A 151 -13.82 9.89 18.37
CA GLN A 151 -14.38 9.14 17.24
C GLN A 151 -13.72 7.76 17.08
N LEU A 152 -12.52 7.56 17.63
CA LEU A 152 -11.75 6.32 17.45
C LEU A 152 -12.52 5.06 17.89
N PRO A 153 -13.19 5.02 19.07
CA PRO A 153 -13.97 3.85 19.48
C PRO A 153 -15.03 3.43 18.45
N SER A 154 -15.73 4.39 17.84
CA SER A 154 -16.73 4.10 16.80
C SER A 154 -16.09 3.53 15.53
N CYS A 155 -14.93 4.05 15.11
CA CYS A 155 -14.21 3.48 13.96
C CYS A 155 -13.73 2.04 14.25
N LEU A 156 -13.23 1.78 15.46
CA LEU A 156 -12.80 0.43 15.86
C LEU A 156 -13.98 -0.55 15.92
N LEU A 157 -15.17 -0.10 16.34
CA LEU A 157 -16.38 -0.92 16.29
C LEU A 157 -16.78 -1.26 14.84
N ILE A 158 -16.64 -0.34 13.89
CA ILE A 158 -16.84 -0.65 12.47
C ILE A 158 -15.86 -1.74 12.03
N TYR A 159 -14.57 -1.62 12.41
CA TYR A 159 -13.55 -2.62 12.06
C TYR A 159 -13.84 -4.00 12.64
N GLU A 160 -14.33 -4.06 13.89
CA GLU A 160 -14.71 -5.32 14.56
C GLU A 160 -15.74 -6.12 13.76
N HIS A 161 -16.61 -5.42 13.03
CA HIS A 161 -17.69 -6.00 12.25
C HIS A 161 -17.47 -5.92 10.73
N ALA A 162 -16.29 -5.50 10.27
CA ALA A 162 -15.95 -5.33 8.86
C ALA A 162 -15.67 -6.68 8.16
N LYS A 163 -16.71 -7.29 7.58
CA LYS A 163 -16.64 -8.62 6.95
C LYS A 163 -16.47 -8.56 5.42
N GLU A 164 -16.74 -7.41 4.83
CA GLU A 164 -16.70 -7.18 3.39
C GLU A 164 -15.99 -5.85 3.08
N TYR A 165 -15.70 -5.59 1.81
CA TYR A 165 -14.93 -4.42 1.40
C TYR A 165 -15.62 -3.08 1.69
N GLY A 166 -16.95 -3.01 1.65
CA GLY A 166 -17.68 -1.77 1.94
C GLY A 166 -17.46 -1.32 3.38
N SER A 167 -17.66 -2.22 4.34
CA SER A 167 -17.44 -2.00 5.77
C SER A 167 -15.98 -1.78 6.11
N LEU A 168 -15.05 -2.51 5.47
CA LEU A 168 -13.62 -2.24 5.60
C LEU A 168 -13.26 -0.82 5.15
N PHE A 169 -13.75 -0.39 3.99
CA PHE A 169 -13.44 0.93 3.45
C PHE A 169 -14.12 2.07 4.21
N LEU A 170 -15.32 1.85 4.75
CA LEU A 170 -15.94 2.81 5.67
C LEU A 170 -15.09 2.98 6.93
N TYR A 171 -14.55 1.88 7.48
CA TYR A 171 -13.62 1.94 8.60
C TYR A 171 -12.34 2.71 8.25
N GLU A 172 -11.71 2.41 7.11
CA GLU A 172 -10.53 3.15 6.64
C GLU A 172 -10.85 4.64 6.53
N ALA A 173 -11.96 5.00 5.87
CA ALA A 173 -12.41 6.38 5.74
C ALA A 173 -12.68 7.04 7.11
N CYS A 174 -13.28 6.33 8.07
CA CYS A 174 -13.50 6.80 9.44
C CYS A 174 -12.19 7.16 10.14
N ILE A 175 -11.17 6.30 10.04
CA ILE A 175 -9.83 6.58 10.59
C ILE A 175 -9.18 7.77 9.86
N ARG A 176 -9.36 7.87 8.54
CA ARG A 176 -8.88 9.03 7.78
C ARG A 176 -9.55 10.34 8.18
N GLU A 177 -10.82 10.34 8.59
CA GLU A 177 -11.47 11.54 9.15
C GLU A 177 -10.82 11.99 10.47
N ILE A 178 -10.39 11.05 11.32
CA ILE A 178 -9.65 11.36 12.55
C ILE A 178 -8.32 12.06 12.21
N PHE A 179 -7.61 11.57 11.19
CA PHE A 179 -6.37 12.19 10.73
C PHE A 179 -6.59 13.52 10.00
N GLY A 180 -7.72 13.67 9.31
CA GLY A 180 -8.03 14.82 8.46
C GLY A 180 -7.01 15.00 7.34
N ASN A 181 -6.72 16.25 6.98
CA ASN A 181 -5.78 16.58 5.90
C ASN A 181 -4.29 16.52 6.32
N ARG A 182 -3.98 15.97 7.51
CA ARG A 182 -2.62 15.92 8.03
C ARG A 182 -1.80 14.87 7.28
N THR A 183 -0.72 15.31 6.65
CA THR A 183 0.27 14.42 6.03
C THR A 183 1.42 14.04 6.97
N ARG A 184 1.48 14.67 8.16
CA ARG A 184 2.42 14.35 9.24
C ARG A 184 1.68 14.33 10.57
N ILE A 185 1.87 13.27 11.33
CA ILE A 185 1.26 13.07 12.64
C ILE A 185 2.35 12.49 13.55
N ALA A 186 2.86 13.31 14.47
CA ALA A 186 4.01 13.00 15.30
C ALA A 186 5.21 12.49 14.46
N ASN A 187 5.62 11.24 14.66
CA ASN A 187 6.78 10.62 14.03
C ASN A 187 6.45 9.92 12.69
N VAL A 188 5.22 10.08 12.17
CA VAL A 188 4.77 9.42 10.95
C VAL A 188 4.41 10.44 9.88
N ALA A 189 4.88 10.22 8.65
CA ALA A 189 4.34 10.85 7.45
C ALA A 189 3.45 9.87 6.69
N ILE A 190 2.37 10.39 6.11
CA ILE A 190 1.51 9.65 5.17
C ILE A 190 1.41 10.50 3.91
N LEU A 191 2.08 10.05 2.84
CA LEU A 191 2.06 10.72 1.55
C LEU A 191 0.70 10.55 0.89
N LYS A 192 0.23 11.59 0.21
CA LYS A 192 -1.06 11.58 -0.49
C LYS A 192 -1.02 10.64 -1.70
N LYS A 193 -2.21 10.28 -2.19
CA LYS A 193 -2.40 9.47 -3.40
C LYS A 193 -1.54 10.02 -4.55
N GLY A 194 -0.76 9.13 -5.17
CA GLY A 194 0.09 9.48 -6.31
C GLY A 194 1.36 10.26 -5.99
N THR A 195 1.64 10.51 -4.71
CA THR A 195 2.88 11.20 -4.28
C THR A 195 3.90 10.27 -3.60
N GLY A 196 3.51 9.02 -3.32
CA GLY A 196 4.43 7.96 -2.89
C GLY A 196 5.28 7.40 -4.03
N TRP A 197 6.16 6.45 -3.71
CA TRP A 197 7.06 5.83 -4.70
C TRP A 197 6.39 4.77 -5.58
N ALA A 198 5.25 4.22 -5.17
CA ALA A 198 4.56 3.17 -5.89
C ALA A 198 3.08 3.51 -6.10
N ARG A 199 2.53 3.03 -7.22
CA ARG A 199 1.09 3.03 -7.50
C ARG A 199 0.69 1.76 -8.22
N ASP A 200 -0.59 1.39 -8.14
CA ASP A 200 -1.12 0.24 -8.87
C ASP A 200 -1.12 0.48 -10.38
N HIS A 201 -0.73 -0.54 -11.15
CA HIS A 201 -0.68 -0.47 -12.62
C HIS A 201 -2.05 -0.15 -13.25
N ILE A 202 -3.15 -0.61 -12.63
CA ILE A 202 -4.50 -0.55 -13.22
C ILE A 202 -5.01 0.88 -13.37
N ILE A 203 -4.50 1.82 -12.56
CA ILE A 203 -4.91 3.23 -12.55
C ILE A 203 -4.78 3.82 -13.96
N THR A 204 -3.66 3.52 -14.62
CA THR A 204 -3.29 4.04 -15.96
C THR A 204 -3.15 2.94 -17.00
N ASN A 205 -3.75 1.76 -16.76
CA ASN A 205 -3.66 0.61 -17.66
C ASN A 205 -2.20 0.25 -18.02
N SER A 206 -1.36 0.08 -16.99
CA SER A 206 0.09 -0.19 -17.09
C SER A 206 0.94 0.89 -17.75
N LYS A 207 0.35 2.01 -18.22
CA LYS A 207 1.14 3.13 -18.74
C LYS A 207 1.86 3.85 -17.62
N TRP A 208 3.04 4.39 -17.91
CA TRP A 208 3.86 5.10 -16.95
C TRP A 208 4.64 6.23 -17.62
N SER A 209 5.16 7.15 -16.83
CA SER A 209 5.95 8.29 -17.28
C SER A 209 7.37 8.24 -16.74
N MET A 210 8.35 8.51 -17.61
CA MET A 210 9.75 8.65 -17.21
C MET A 210 10.01 9.84 -16.28
N GLU A 211 9.10 10.83 -16.24
CA GLU A 211 9.28 12.07 -15.48
C GLU A 211 8.72 11.96 -14.06
N SER A 212 7.70 11.13 -13.83
CA SER A 212 6.99 11.04 -12.54
C SER A 212 7.00 9.70 -11.86
N ASP A 213 6.91 8.60 -12.61
CA ASP A 213 6.76 7.29 -11.99
C ASP A 213 8.10 6.76 -11.48
N PHE A 214 8.05 5.99 -10.38
CA PHE A 214 9.21 5.32 -9.81
C PHE A 214 9.03 3.81 -9.77
N MET A 215 8.09 3.32 -8.96
CA MET A 215 7.76 1.91 -8.83
C MET A 215 6.29 1.66 -9.17
N ILE A 216 5.98 0.42 -9.54
CA ILE A 216 4.61 -0.02 -9.82
C ILE A 216 4.30 -1.24 -8.97
N HIS A 217 3.11 -1.24 -8.37
CA HIS A 217 2.58 -2.29 -7.50
C HIS A 217 1.67 -3.26 -8.26
N ASN A 218 1.42 -4.43 -7.66
CA ASN A 218 0.56 -5.49 -8.15
C ASN A 218 1.07 -6.16 -9.43
N TRP A 219 2.39 -6.33 -9.57
CA TRP A 219 3.06 -7.08 -10.66
C TRP A 219 3.09 -8.59 -10.41
N LYS A 220 1.91 -9.18 -10.18
CA LYS A 220 1.81 -10.64 -9.98
C LYS A 220 2.00 -11.35 -11.32
N THR A 221 2.97 -12.26 -11.38
CA THR A 221 3.33 -12.99 -12.62
C THR A 221 2.15 -13.71 -13.26
N SER A 222 1.22 -14.25 -12.47
CA SER A 222 0.02 -14.94 -12.94
C SER A 222 -0.94 -14.06 -13.74
N TYR A 223 -0.79 -12.73 -13.66
CA TYR A 223 -1.64 -11.77 -14.37
C TYR A 223 -0.88 -10.96 -15.42
N LEU A 224 0.37 -11.30 -15.72
CA LEU A 224 1.13 -10.69 -16.80
C LEU A 224 0.43 -10.98 -18.14
N LYS A 225 0.14 -9.92 -18.89
CA LYS A 225 -0.51 -9.97 -20.19
C LYS A 225 0.51 -9.77 -21.32
N THR A 226 0.24 -10.43 -22.43
CA THR A 226 0.88 -10.20 -23.73
C THR A 226 -0.17 -9.63 -24.70
N TYR A 227 0.25 -8.88 -25.72
CA TYR A 227 -0.64 -8.41 -26.78
C TYR A 227 -0.17 -8.93 -28.14
N GLU A 228 -1.12 -9.33 -29.00
CA GLU A 228 -0.86 -9.94 -30.32
C GLU A 228 -0.41 -8.90 -31.36
N ASP A 229 -1.03 -7.71 -31.35
CA ASP A 229 -0.62 -6.56 -32.14
C ASP A 229 0.31 -5.69 -31.30
N LYS A 230 1.58 -5.58 -31.73
CA LYS A 230 2.65 -4.92 -30.97
C LYS A 230 2.39 -3.45 -30.62
N PHE A 231 1.29 -2.88 -31.10
CA PHE A 231 0.95 -1.46 -30.97
C PHE A 231 -0.39 -1.21 -30.27
N LYS A 232 -1.07 -2.23 -29.75
CA LYS A 232 -2.41 -2.06 -29.16
C LYS A 232 -2.52 -2.71 -27.78
N VAL A 233 -2.29 -1.88 -26.76
CA VAL A 233 -2.74 -2.16 -25.40
C VAL A 233 -4.27 -2.16 -25.41
N LYS A 234 -4.91 -3.20 -24.85
CA LYS A 234 -6.37 -3.26 -24.73
C LYS A 234 -6.87 -2.04 -23.97
N GLU A 235 -8.06 -1.53 -24.30
CA GLU A 235 -8.65 -0.44 -23.50
C GLU A 235 -8.90 -0.92 -22.07
N LYS A 236 -8.90 0.02 -21.10
CA LYS A 236 -9.07 -0.30 -19.68
C LYS A 236 -10.35 -1.12 -19.40
N LYS A 237 -11.42 -0.85 -20.15
CA LYS A 237 -12.72 -1.54 -20.07
C LYS A 237 -12.67 -2.99 -20.58
N ASP A 238 -11.67 -3.34 -21.38
CA ASP A 238 -11.50 -4.65 -22.02
C ASP A 238 -10.49 -5.54 -21.26
N ILE A 239 -10.00 -5.09 -20.10
CA ILE A 239 -9.16 -5.90 -19.22
C ILE A 239 -10.10 -6.76 -18.39
N ASP A 240 -10.18 -8.05 -18.73
CA ASP A 240 -11.06 -9.05 -18.09
C ASP A 240 -10.87 -9.23 -16.57
N SER A 241 -9.96 -8.49 -15.93
CA SER A 241 -9.75 -8.51 -14.47
C SER A 241 -9.01 -7.26 -13.99
N PHE A 242 -9.31 -6.78 -12.77
CA PHE A 242 -8.55 -5.77 -12.01
C PHE A 242 -7.06 -6.09 -11.79
N SER A 243 -6.58 -7.22 -12.32
CA SER A 243 -5.28 -7.80 -12.02
C SER A 243 -4.33 -7.83 -13.22
N GLY A 244 -4.84 -7.66 -14.45
CA GLY A 244 -4.05 -7.78 -15.67
C GLY A 244 -3.10 -6.61 -15.90
N TRP A 245 -1.81 -6.89 -16.12
CA TRP A 245 -0.79 -5.86 -16.35
C TRP A 245 0.15 -6.19 -17.50
N TYR A 246 0.81 -5.17 -18.05
CA TYR A 246 1.80 -5.30 -19.11
C TYR A 246 3.19 -4.91 -18.61
N SER A 247 4.21 -5.67 -19.01
CA SER A 247 5.60 -5.38 -18.67
C SER A 247 6.04 -4.05 -19.32
N PRO A 248 6.55 -3.08 -18.55
CA PRO A 248 7.07 -1.84 -19.13
C PRO A 248 8.40 -2.03 -19.87
N PHE A 249 9.00 -3.22 -19.81
CA PHE A 249 10.31 -3.53 -20.38
C PHE A 249 10.21 -4.26 -21.71
N ALA A 250 11.08 -3.87 -22.64
CA ALA A 250 11.23 -4.53 -23.93
C ALA A 250 12.15 -5.75 -23.78
N GLY A 251 11.56 -6.88 -23.39
CA GLY A 251 12.26 -8.16 -23.23
C GLY A 251 12.66 -8.46 -21.79
N ASN A 252 13.58 -9.41 -21.63
CA ASN A 252 14.04 -9.88 -20.33
C ASN A 252 15.10 -8.94 -19.75
N PHE A 253 15.10 -8.78 -18.43
CA PHE A 253 16.19 -8.11 -17.73
C PHE A 253 17.44 -8.99 -17.70
N ASP A 254 18.58 -8.39 -18.06
CA ASP A 254 19.89 -8.98 -17.85
C ASP A 254 20.57 -8.32 -16.64
N LEU A 255 20.64 -9.05 -15.52
CA LEU A 255 21.28 -8.58 -14.29
C LEU A 255 22.78 -8.35 -14.40
N THR A 256 23.43 -8.87 -15.45
CA THR A 256 24.84 -8.62 -15.73
C THR A 256 25.07 -7.20 -16.27
N LEU A 257 24.03 -6.60 -16.88
CA LEU A 257 24.07 -5.22 -17.38
C LEU A 257 23.79 -4.18 -16.27
N CYS A 258 23.29 -4.62 -15.12
CA CYS A 258 23.02 -3.78 -13.95
C CYS A 258 24.32 -3.41 -13.22
N THR A 259 25.10 -2.51 -13.83
CA THR A 259 26.36 -1.99 -13.30
C THR A 259 26.14 -0.63 -12.62
N PRO A 260 27.02 -0.23 -11.69
CA PRO A 260 26.89 1.06 -11.01
C PRO A 260 26.71 2.22 -11.99
N LYS A 261 25.72 3.07 -11.73
CA LYS A 261 25.30 4.22 -12.56
C LYS A 261 24.69 3.90 -13.93
N ASN A 262 24.56 2.62 -14.32
CA ASN A 262 23.91 2.25 -15.57
C ASN A 262 22.38 2.30 -15.47
N ARG A 263 21.79 3.42 -15.90
CA ARG A 263 20.34 3.67 -15.88
C ARG A 263 19.67 3.47 -17.25
N THR A 264 20.38 2.91 -18.24
CA THR A 264 19.86 2.75 -19.60
C THR A 264 19.05 1.45 -19.74
N TRP A 265 17.85 1.45 -19.17
CA TRP A 265 16.93 0.31 -19.26
C TRP A 265 16.17 0.31 -20.59
N HIS A 266 15.82 -0.88 -21.08
CA HIS A 266 15.11 -1.06 -22.34
C HIS A 266 13.60 -1.18 -22.09
N TYR A 267 12.84 -0.26 -22.68
CA TYR A 267 11.41 -0.11 -22.40
C TYR A 267 10.52 -0.44 -23.59
N ASP A 268 9.31 -0.92 -23.29
CA ASP A 268 8.20 -0.94 -24.22
C ASP A 268 7.65 0.48 -24.38
N VAL A 269 7.94 1.07 -25.54
CA VAL A 269 7.55 2.44 -25.88
C VAL A 269 6.04 2.66 -25.91
N ASN A 270 5.23 1.61 -26.08
CA ASN A 270 3.77 1.73 -26.09
C ASN A 270 3.19 2.01 -24.70
N LEU A 271 3.95 1.68 -23.65
CA LEU A 271 3.55 1.89 -22.25
C LEU A 271 4.10 3.18 -21.67
N ILE A 272 4.92 3.92 -22.41
CA ILE A 272 5.42 5.23 -22.00
C ILE A 272 4.40 6.29 -22.42
N ALA A 273 4.03 7.15 -21.48
CA ALA A 273 3.15 8.30 -21.73
C ALA A 273 3.72 9.59 -21.13
N PRO A 274 3.33 10.77 -21.66
CA PRO A 274 3.68 12.06 -21.05
C PRO A 274 3.19 12.15 -19.60
N GLN A 275 3.95 12.84 -18.74
CA GLN A 275 3.58 13.01 -17.33
C GLN A 275 2.18 13.60 -17.17
N GLU A 276 1.82 14.59 -17.98
CA GLU A 276 0.52 15.24 -17.93
C GLU A 276 -0.64 14.28 -18.26
N THR A 277 -0.42 13.32 -19.16
CA THR A 277 -1.40 12.26 -19.44
C THR A 277 -1.59 11.34 -18.24
N ILE A 278 -0.50 10.93 -17.60
CA ILE A 278 -0.54 10.08 -16.39
C ILE A 278 -1.23 10.81 -15.24
N LYS A 279 -0.85 12.07 -14.97
CA LYS A 279 -1.47 12.90 -13.94
C LYS A 279 -2.96 13.12 -14.17
N ALA A 280 -3.38 13.41 -15.41
CA ALA A 280 -4.80 13.61 -15.73
C ALA A 280 -5.63 12.33 -15.47
N GLN A 281 -5.10 11.15 -15.85
CA GLN A 281 -5.77 9.87 -15.57
C GLN A 281 -5.83 9.57 -14.08
N MET A 282 -4.76 9.88 -13.34
CA MET A 282 -4.72 9.73 -11.89
C MET A 282 -5.72 10.66 -11.21
N ALA A 283 -5.84 11.92 -11.66
CA ALA A 283 -6.79 12.88 -11.11
C ALA A 283 -8.26 12.47 -11.35
N ASP A 284 -8.61 12.03 -12.56
CA ASP A 284 -9.96 11.50 -12.87
C ASP A 284 -10.30 10.27 -12.01
N TYR A 285 -9.31 9.42 -11.76
CA TYR A 285 -9.50 8.25 -10.90
C TYR A 285 -9.64 8.64 -9.43
N GLU A 286 -8.82 9.58 -8.94
CA GLU A 286 -8.91 10.10 -7.58
C GLU A 286 -10.25 10.78 -7.32
N GLU A 287 -10.79 11.55 -8.27
CA GLU A 287 -12.12 12.16 -8.16
C GLU A 287 -13.21 11.10 -7.97
N LYS A 288 -13.14 9.99 -8.74
CA LYS A 288 -14.07 8.86 -8.59
C LYS A 288 -13.95 8.23 -7.21
N VAL A 289 -12.72 7.97 -6.76
CA VAL A 289 -12.45 7.40 -5.44
C VAL A 289 -13.02 8.33 -4.37
N GLU A 290 -12.68 9.61 -4.33
CA GLU A 290 -13.20 10.54 -3.32
C GLU A 290 -14.73 10.70 -3.36
N GLY A 291 -15.36 10.58 -4.55
CA GLY A 291 -16.81 10.48 -4.69
C GLY A 291 -17.41 9.25 -3.99
N LEU A 292 -16.70 8.12 -3.99
CA LEU A 292 -17.08 6.92 -3.21
C LEU A 292 -16.88 7.15 -1.71
N LYS A 293 -15.83 7.88 -1.31
CA LYS A 293 -15.60 8.24 0.10
C LYS A 293 -16.81 8.95 0.67
N ALA A 294 -17.26 9.97 -0.05
CA ALA A 294 -18.39 10.79 0.36
C ALA A 294 -19.67 9.95 0.51
N LYS A 295 -19.88 8.95 -0.37
CA LYS A 295 -21.02 8.04 -0.28
C LYS A 295 -20.95 7.15 0.96
N LEU A 296 -19.79 6.57 1.26
CA LEU A 296 -19.58 5.75 2.46
C LEU A 296 -19.73 6.59 3.74
N LEU A 297 -19.15 7.78 3.76
CA LEU A 297 -19.21 8.67 4.92
C LEU A 297 -20.63 9.15 5.25
N ASN A 298 -21.61 9.01 4.35
CA ASN A 298 -23.02 9.29 4.67
C ASN A 298 -23.59 8.33 5.75
N TYR A 299 -23.02 7.14 5.93
CA TYR A 299 -23.42 6.22 6.99
C TYR A 299 -22.81 6.58 8.35
N LEU A 300 -21.70 7.33 8.35
CA LEU A 300 -20.91 7.57 9.55
C LEU A 300 -21.67 8.41 10.62
N PRO A 301 -22.37 9.51 10.31
CA PRO A 301 -23.07 10.31 11.34
C PRO A 301 -24.05 9.48 12.18
N ARG A 302 -24.82 8.58 11.55
CA ARG A 302 -25.76 7.72 12.28
C ARG A 302 -25.01 6.71 13.17
N ILE A 303 -23.93 6.13 12.67
CA ILE A 303 -23.10 5.22 13.47
C ILE A 303 -22.51 5.96 14.67
N LEU A 304 -21.99 7.17 14.50
CA LEU A 304 -21.44 7.98 15.60
C LEU A 304 -22.50 8.34 16.64
N GLU A 305 -23.74 8.61 16.22
CA GLU A 305 -24.85 8.91 17.14
C GLU A 305 -25.21 7.71 18.01
N ILE A 306 -25.33 6.51 17.42
CA ILE A 306 -25.75 5.29 18.13
C ILE A 306 -24.61 4.58 18.85
N THR A 307 -23.37 5.06 18.67
CA THR A 307 -22.16 4.60 19.34
C THR A 307 -21.53 5.70 20.19
N ASP A 308 -22.33 6.66 20.67
CA ASP A 308 -21.84 7.72 21.56
C ASP A 308 -21.43 7.14 22.92
N TYR A 309 -20.14 6.80 23.03
CA TYR A 309 -19.52 6.30 24.25
C TYR A 309 -19.55 7.31 25.40
N GLU A 310 -19.63 8.62 25.14
CA GLU A 310 -19.75 9.63 26.21
C GLU A 310 -21.14 9.63 26.83
N ARG A 311 -22.17 9.24 26.07
CA ARG A 311 -23.55 9.09 26.55
C ARG A 311 -23.87 7.68 27.06
N GLY A 312 -22.93 6.74 26.96
CA GLY A 312 -23.12 5.34 27.34
C GLY A 312 -24.09 4.58 26.42
N SER A 313 -24.39 5.11 25.24
CA SER A 313 -25.23 4.47 24.22
C SER A 313 -24.35 3.75 23.20
N VAL A 314 -24.34 2.42 23.26
CA VAL A 314 -23.68 1.57 22.26
C VAL A 314 -24.68 0.56 21.74
N HIS A 315 -25.24 0.83 20.56
CA HIS A 315 -26.21 -0.05 19.90
C HIS A 315 -25.54 -0.90 18.82
N GLU A 316 -24.67 -1.81 19.25
CA GLU A 316 -23.85 -2.65 18.36
C GLU A 316 -24.67 -3.40 17.28
N ASN A 317 -25.84 -3.96 17.65
CA ASN A 317 -26.72 -4.64 16.71
C ASN A 317 -27.19 -3.74 15.55
N GLU A 318 -27.43 -2.45 15.83
CA GLU A 318 -27.87 -1.49 14.81
C GLU A 318 -26.70 -1.08 13.91
N VAL A 319 -25.47 -1.00 14.45
CA VAL A 319 -24.25 -0.83 13.63
C VAL A 319 -24.10 -2.01 12.67
N VAL A 320 -24.24 -3.24 13.16
CA VAL A 320 -24.14 -4.45 12.32
C VAL A 320 -25.19 -4.47 11.21
N GLU A 321 -26.42 -4.03 11.48
CA GLU A 321 -27.49 -3.92 10.47
C GLU A 321 -27.16 -2.87 9.39
N ILE A 322 -26.62 -1.72 9.79
CA ILE A 322 -26.17 -0.67 8.86
C ILE A 322 -25.06 -1.20 7.95
N LEU A 323 -24.04 -1.84 8.53
CA LEU A 323 -22.90 -2.36 7.78
C LEU A 323 -23.32 -3.45 6.79
N SER A 324 -24.15 -4.41 7.24
CA SER A 324 -24.69 -5.48 6.38
C SER A 324 -25.47 -4.91 5.18
N THR A 325 -26.32 -3.91 5.43
CA THR A 325 -27.09 -3.24 4.36
C THR A 325 -26.17 -2.55 3.36
N MET A 326 -25.14 -1.86 3.85
CA MET A 326 -24.16 -1.17 3.01
C MET A 326 -23.34 -2.16 2.17
N ASP A 327 -22.89 -3.26 2.78
CA ASP A 327 -22.08 -4.28 2.11
C ASP A 327 -22.84 -4.98 0.98
N GLN A 328 -24.15 -5.20 1.12
CA GLN A 328 -24.99 -5.72 0.03
C GLN A 328 -25.06 -4.78 -1.18
N ALA A 329 -24.90 -3.48 -0.96
CA ALA A 329 -24.92 -2.49 -2.03
C ALA A 329 -23.51 -2.17 -2.57
N TRP A 330 -22.42 -2.66 -1.92
CA TRP A 330 -21.03 -2.26 -2.19
C TRP A 330 -20.60 -2.44 -3.64
N GLU A 331 -21.02 -3.50 -4.34
CA GLU A 331 -20.66 -3.70 -5.76
C GLU A 331 -21.11 -2.54 -6.66
N ALA A 332 -22.14 -1.78 -6.27
CA ALA A 332 -22.57 -0.57 -6.96
C ALA A 332 -21.61 0.62 -6.80
N TYR A 333 -20.61 0.48 -5.92
CA TYR A 333 -19.63 1.50 -5.56
C TYR A 333 -18.21 1.17 -6.05
N VAL A 334 -17.97 0.02 -6.70
CA VAL A 334 -16.66 -0.30 -7.29
C VAL A 334 -16.53 0.39 -8.66
N PRO A 335 -15.50 1.22 -8.91
CA PRO A 335 -15.31 1.96 -10.18
C PRO A 335 -15.07 1.09 -11.42
#